data_AF-A0A081C723-F1
#
_entry.id   AF-A0A081C723-F1
#
_cell.length_a   1.000
_cell.length_b   1.000
_cell.length_c   1.000
_cell.angle_alpha   90.00
_cell.angle_beta   90.00
_cell.angle_gamma   90.00
#
_symmetry.space_group_name_H-M   'P 1'
#
loop_
_entity.id
_entity.type
_entity.pdbx_description
1 polymer ?
#
loop_
_entity_poly.entity_id
_entity_poly.type
_entity_poly.pdbx_seq_one_letter_code
_entity_poly.pdbx_strand_id
1 'polypeptide(L)'
;MTNTSQQHTMTIEDVQRVLEPLLRRIIREEVMRLSQEFPQTFYLTPDMPLYEDMEDIAQRRAVNDIVLYSHDEVWNEPISAKV
;
A
#
# COMPACT_ATOMS: atom_id res chain seq x y z
N MET A 1 -30.88 14.02 37.35
CA MET A 1 -29.57 13.55 36.87
C MET A 1 -29.67 13.40 35.37
N THR A 2 -29.09 14.31 34.60
CA THR A 2 -29.16 14.32 33.12
C THR A 2 -27.95 13.56 32.58
N ASN A 3 -28.17 12.36 32.03
CA ASN A 3 -27.17 11.62 31.28
C ASN A 3 -26.94 12.35 29.95
N THR A 4 -25.88 13.15 29.90
CA THR A 4 -25.40 13.77 28.67
C THR A 4 -24.67 12.70 27.87
N SER A 5 -25.40 11.98 27.00
CA SER A 5 -24.79 11.11 26.00
C SER A 5 -23.96 11.99 25.06
N GLN A 6 -22.63 11.97 25.23
CA GLN A 6 -21.71 12.62 24.30
C GLN A 6 -21.76 11.86 22.97
N GLN A 7 -22.47 12.39 21.99
CA GLN A 7 -22.36 11.93 20.61
C GLN A 7 -20.98 12.33 20.10
N HIS A 8 -20.06 11.37 20.05
CA HIS A 8 -18.78 11.56 19.39
C HIS A 8 -19.03 11.55 17.88
N THR A 9 -19.02 12.74 17.27
CA THR A 9 -19.18 12.87 15.82
C THR A 9 -17.85 12.49 15.18
N MET A 10 -17.79 11.30 14.57
CA MET A 10 -16.60 10.82 13.89
C MET A 10 -16.43 11.59 12.57
N THR A 11 -15.25 12.17 12.34
CA THR A 11 -14.96 12.86 11.08
C THR A 11 -14.64 11.86 9.96
N ILE A 12 -14.67 12.29 8.71
CA ILE A 12 -14.28 11.43 7.57
C ILE A 12 -12.79 11.10 7.67
N GLU A 13 -11.97 12.03 8.13
CA GLU A 13 -10.54 11.86 8.37
C GLU A 13 -10.29 10.79 9.45
N ASP A 14 -11.08 10.77 10.52
CA ASP A 14 -11.02 9.71 11.54
C ASP A 14 -11.39 8.35 10.97
N VAL A 15 -12.40 8.30 10.09
CA VAL A 15 -12.81 7.08 9.40
C VAL A 15 -11.69 6.58 8.48
N GLN A 16 -11.08 7.45 7.69
CA GLN A 16 -9.96 7.11 6.82
C GLN A 16 -8.77 6.58 7.62
N ARG A 17 -8.39 7.27 8.70
CA ARG A 17 -7.26 6.87 9.57
C ARG A 17 -7.44 5.48 10.16
N VAL A 18 -8.68 5.07 10.44
CA VAL A 18 -8.99 3.77 11.04
C VAL A 18 -9.20 2.69 9.95
N LEU A 19 -9.97 3.00 8.91
CA LEU A 19 -10.36 2.01 7.91
C LEU A 19 -9.27 1.73 6.89
N GLU A 20 -8.47 2.73 6.49
CA GLU A 20 -7.45 2.50 5.47
C GLU A 20 -6.43 1.43 5.90
N PRO A 21 -5.86 1.45 7.12
CA PRO A 21 -4.94 0.39 7.55
C PRO A 21 -5.61 -0.98 7.59
N LEU A 22 -6.88 -1.04 8.00
CA LEU A 22 -7.65 -2.29 8.07
C LEU A 22 -7.92 -2.86 6.67
N LEU A 23 -8.40 -2.02 5.74
CA LEU A 23 -8.63 -2.42 4.36
C LEU A 23 -7.32 -2.85 3.68
N ARG A 24 -6.25 -2.08 3.86
CA ARG A 24 -4.93 -2.41 3.32
C ARG A 24 -4.42 -3.76 3.86
N ARG A 25 -4.66 -4.04 5.14
CA ARG A 25 -4.32 -5.33 5.75
C ARG A 25 -5.14 -6.47 5.14
N ILE A 26 -6.46 -6.34 5.11
CA ILE A 26 -7.36 -7.37 4.56
C ILE A 26 -6.99 -7.65 3.10
N ILE A 27 -6.89 -6.62 2.26
CA ILE A 27 -6.52 -6.77 0.85
C ILE A 27 -5.17 -7.49 0.72
N ARG A 28 -4.17 -7.13 1.53
CA ARG A 28 -2.86 -7.82 1.51
C ARG A 28 -2.98 -9.29 1.86
N GLU A 29 -3.72 -9.63 2.91
CA GLU A 29 -3.93 -11.01 3.35
C GLU A 29 -4.66 -11.83 2.27
N GLU A 30 -5.71 -11.27 1.66
CA GLU A 30 -6.47 -11.91 0.59
C GLU A 30 -5.62 -12.12 -0.67
N VAL A 31 -4.87 -11.10 -1.10
CA VAL A 31 -3.97 -11.19 -2.26
C VAL A 31 -2.87 -12.22 -2.02
N MET A 32 -2.29 -12.25 -0.81
CA MET A 32 -1.31 -13.27 -0.44
C MET A 32 -1.92 -14.68 -0.53
N ARG A 33 -3.11 -14.89 0.02
CA ARG A 33 -3.80 -16.19 -0.09
C ARG A 33 -4.02 -16.58 -1.55
N LEU A 34 -4.55 -15.66 -2.36
CA LEU A 34 -4.78 -15.92 -3.78
C LEU A 34 -3.49 -16.23 -4.54
N SER A 35 -2.38 -15.58 -4.20
CA SER A 35 -1.08 -15.86 -4.81
C SER A 35 -0.53 -17.25 -4.48
N GLN A 36 -0.88 -17.79 -3.32
CA GLN A 36 -0.50 -19.14 -2.91
C GLN A 36 -1.42 -20.20 -3.54
N GLU A 37 -2.71 -19.92 -3.61
CA GLU A 37 -3.73 -20.82 -4.18
C GLU A 37 -3.62 -20.91 -5.71
N PHE A 38 -3.29 -19.79 -6.36
CA PHE A 38 -3.15 -19.68 -7.80
C PHE A 38 -1.76 -19.12 -8.16
N PRO A 39 -0.69 -19.91 -8.02
CA PRO A 39 0.69 -19.43 -8.24
C PRO A 39 0.96 -18.96 -9.67
N GLN A 40 0.14 -19.37 -10.63
CA GLN A 40 0.24 -18.96 -12.04
C GLN A 40 -0.44 -17.61 -12.32
N THR A 41 -1.30 -17.10 -11.43
CA THR A 41 -2.07 -15.86 -11.64
C THR A 41 -1.20 -14.61 -11.59
N PHE A 42 -0.14 -14.63 -10.79
CA PHE A 42 0.82 -13.53 -10.65
C PHE A 42 2.19 -13.86 -11.24
N TYR A 43 2.26 -14.89 -12.10
CA TYR A 43 3.49 -15.27 -12.78
C TYR A 43 3.76 -14.28 -13.92
N LEU A 44 4.90 -13.60 -13.87
CA LEU A 44 5.36 -12.73 -14.94
C LEU A 44 6.12 -13.57 -15.96
N THR A 45 5.74 -13.47 -17.23
CA THR A 45 6.50 -14.07 -18.33
C THR A 45 7.43 -13.03 -18.94
N PRO A 46 8.55 -13.42 -19.58
CA PRO A 46 9.54 -12.48 -20.13
C PRO A 46 9.00 -11.48 -21.16
N ASP A 47 7.88 -11.79 -21.79
CA ASP A 47 7.19 -10.94 -22.75
C ASP A 47 6.22 -9.92 -22.12
N MET A 48 5.98 -10.00 -20.79
CA MET A 48 5.13 -9.06 -20.08
C MET A 48 5.86 -7.75 -19.73
N PRO A 49 5.16 -6.61 -19.78
CA PRO A 49 5.70 -5.36 -19.26
C PRO A 49 6.03 -5.53 -17.77
N LEU A 50 7.13 -4.89 -17.31
CA LEU A 50 7.67 -4.95 -15.95
C LEU A 50 8.32 -6.29 -15.54
N TYR A 51 8.48 -7.27 -16.43
CA TYR A 51 9.16 -8.53 -16.09
C TYR A 51 10.57 -8.28 -15.53
N GLU A 52 11.39 -7.53 -16.27
CA GLU A 52 12.78 -7.22 -15.89
C GLU A 52 12.83 -6.43 -14.58
N ASP A 53 11.95 -5.44 -14.40
CA ASP A 53 11.87 -4.62 -13.18
C ASP A 53 11.52 -5.48 -11.95
N MET A 54 10.58 -6.41 -12.11
CA MET A 54 10.16 -7.28 -11.02
C MET A 54 11.19 -8.36 -10.70
N GLU A 55 11.94 -8.83 -11.70
CA GLU A 55 13.08 -9.71 -11.50
C GLU A 55 14.21 -8.99 -10.73
N ASP A 56 14.57 -7.76 -11.12
CA ASP A 56 15.54 -6.93 -10.39
C ASP A 56 15.10 -6.72 -8.93
N ILE A 57 13.84 -6.35 -8.71
CA ILE A 57 13.28 -6.15 -7.37
C ILE A 57 13.34 -7.44 -6.54
N ALA A 58 13.04 -8.60 -7.14
CA ALA A 58 13.11 -9.89 -6.45
C ALA A 58 14.56 -10.24 -6.06
N GLN A 59 15.52 -10.03 -6.97
CA GLN A 59 16.94 -10.28 -6.71
C GLN A 59 17.47 -9.37 -5.59
N ARG A 60 17.19 -8.07 -5.66
CA ARG A 60 17.59 -7.08 -4.65
C ARG A 60 16.98 -7.37 -3.28
N ARG A 61 15.72 -7.80 -3.24
CA ARG A 61 15.07 -8.24 -1.99
C ARG A 61 15.79 -9.43 -1.37
N ALA A 62 16.25 -10.40 -2.16
CA ALA A 62 16.92 -11.60 -1.64
C ALA A 62 18.26 -11.29 -0.93
N VAL A 63 18.94 -10.21 -1.33
CA VAL A 63 20.18 -9.73 -0.72
C VAL A 63 19.96 -8.61 0.30
N ASN A 64 18.70 -8.31 0.66
CA ASN A 64 18.30 -7.18 1.50
C ASN A 64 18.80 -5.80 1.00
N ASP A 65 19.03 -5.65 -0.31
CA ASP A 65 19.49 -4.42 -0.95
C ASP A 65 18.33 -3.69 -1.68
N ILE A 66 17.20 -3.58 -0.98
CA ILE A 66 16.02 -2.90 -1.49
C ILE A 66 15.75 -1.63 -0.68
N VAL A 67 15.78 -0.50 -1.38
CA VAL A 67 15.37 0.79 -0.83
C VAL A 67 13.94 1.03 -1.28
N LEU A 68 13.00 1.00 -0.33
CA LEU A 68 11.59 1.28 -0.57
C LEU A 68 11.31 2.71 -0.13
N TYR A 69 10.87 3.54 -1.05
CA TYR A 69 10.41 4.89 -0.76
C TYR A 69 8.91 4.86 -0.43
N SER A 70 8.53 5.62 0.59
CA SER A 70 7.16 5.95 0.91
C SER A 70 6.50 6.75 -0.21
N HIS A 71 5.16 6.79 -0.20
CA HIS A 71 4.39 7.58 -1.16
C HIS A 71 4.81 9.06 -1.15
N ASP A 72 4.98 9.64 0.03
CA ASP A 72 5.37 11.04 0.18
C ASP A 72 6.78 11.30 -0.38
N GLU A 73 7.72 10.37 -0.20
CA GLU A 73 9.09 10.49 -0.73
C GLU A 73 9.14 10.50 -2.27
N VAL A 74 8.21 9.79 -2.93
CA VAL A 74 8.15 9.72 -4.40
C VAL A 74 7.35 10.88 -4.99
N TRP A 75 6.29 11.33 -4.31
CA TRP A 75 5.30 12.26 -4.87
C TRP A 75 5.28 13.65 -4.26
N ASN A 76 6.23 14.01 -3.39
CA ASN A 76 6.43 15.39 -2.97
C ASN A 76 6.85 16.25 -4.19
N GLU A 77 5.87 16.78 -4.92
CA GLU A 77 6.05 17.80 -5.93
C GLU A 77 6.66 19.07 -5.31
N PRO A 78 7.71 19.68 -5.90
CA PRO A 78 8.10 21.03 -5.55
C PRO A 78 6.98 21.97 -6.03
N ILE A 79 6.08 22.37 -5.15
CA ILE A 79 5.19 23.49 -5.43
C ILE A 79 6.09 24.71 -5.54
N SER A 80 6.38 25.04 -6.80
CA SER A 80 6.93 26.28 -7.36
C SER A 80 7.13 27.40 -6.35
N ALA A 81 8.37 27.87 -6.27
CA ALA A 81 8.72 29.16 -5.69
C ALA A 81 7.74 30.22 -6.21
N LYS A 82 6.82 30.68 -5.35
CA LYS A 82 6.11 31.93 -5.57
C LYS A 82 7.06 33.05 -5.20
N VAL A 83 7.63 33.65 -6.25
CA VAL A 83 8.18 35.01 -6.29
C VAL A 83 7.09 36.01 -5.85
#